data_AF-A0A6J7BZ71-F1
#
_entry.id   AF-A0A6J7BZ71-F1
#
_cell.length_a   1.000
_cell.length_b   1.000
_cell.length_c   1.000
_cell.angle_alpha   90.00
_cell.angle_beta   90.00
_cell.angle_gamma   90.00
#
_symmetry.space_group_name_H-M   'P 1'
#
loop_
_entity.id
_entity.type
_entity.pdbx_description
1 polymer ?
#
loop_
_entity_poly.entity_id
_entity_poly.type
_entity_poly.pdbx_seq_one_letter_code
_entity_poly.pdbx_strand_id
1 'polypeptide(L)'
;MQNPISGPINLTTPNPSTNQEFTAALARAMHRPALFPVPAIALKIAFGGFSEEMLGSKKVLPEALLASGFTFDYPHLGGAISALVDAQS
;
A
#
# COMPACT_ATOMS: atom_id res chain seq x y z
N MET A 1 30.48 3.86 11.70
CA MET A 1 29.29 3.00 11.45
C MET A 1 29.23 2.73 9.96
N GLN A 2 29.54 1.52 9.50
CA GLN A 2 29.31 1.17 8.09
C GLN A 2 27.80 1.19 7.86
N ASN A 3 27.33 1.91 6.84
CA ASN A 3 25.95 1.88 6.41
C ASN A 3 25.76 0.55 5.65
N PRO A 4 25.05 -0.45 6.21
CA PRO A 4 25.01 -1.80 5.63
C PRO A 4 24.22 -1.87 4.32
N ILE A 5 23.58 -0.77 3.92
CA ILE A 5 22.75 -0.67 2.72
C ILE A 5 23.23 0.53 1.90
N SER A 6 23.43 0.33 0.60
CA SER A 6 23.88 1.37 -0.35
C SER A 6 23.21 1.16 -1.70
N GLY A 7 23.04 2.25 -2.46
CA GLY A 7 22.34 2.25 -3.74
C GLY A 7 20.81 2.44 -3.59
N PRO A 8 20.05 2.24 -4.68
CA PRO A 8 18.59 2.37 -4.67
C PRO A 8 17.94 1.35 -3.72
N ILE A 9 16.96 1.81 -2.93
CA ILE A 9 16.23 0.98 -1.97
C ILE A 9 14.74 1.12 -2.26
N ASN A 10 14.05 -0.01 -2.44
CA ASN A 10 12.60 -0.03 -2.53
C ASN A 10 12.00 0.07 -1.12
N LEU A 11 11.25 1.14 -0.86
CA LEU A 11 10.52 1.34 0.39
C LEU A 11 9.11 0.75 0.28
N THR A 12 9.04 -0.55 0.06
CA THR A 12 7.79 -1.30 -0.03
C THR A 12 7.69 -2.33 1.09
N THR A 13 6.47 -2.77 1.38
CA THR A 13 6.25 -3.90 2.30
C THR A 13 6.76 -5.21 1.68
N PRO A 14 7.28 -6.16 2.49
CA PRO A 14 7.66 -7.48 2.01
C PRO A 14 6.48 -8.32 1.51
N ASN A 15 5.24 -7.94 1.84
CA ASN A 15 4.03 -8.60 1.38
C ASN A 15 3.19 -7.66 0.51
N PRO A 16 3.41 -7.64 -0.82
CA PRO A 16 2.62 -6.82 -1.74
C PRO A 16 1.13 -7.12 -1.63
N SER A 17 0.30 -6.10 -1.83
CA SER A 17 -1.15 -6.23 -1.82
C SER A 17 -1.75 -5.61 -3.08
N THR A 18 -2.88 -6.16 -3.50
CA THR A 18 -3.69 -5.66 -4.60
C THR A 18 -4.54 -4.47 -4.15
N ASN A 19 -5.01 -3.66 -5.11
CA ASN A 19 -5.98 -2.59 -4.83
C ASN A 19 -7.27 -3.12 -4.18
N GLN A 20 -7.67 -4.35 -4.51
CA GLN A 20 -8.84 -5.01 -3.90
C GLN A 20 -8.60 -5.28 -2.41
N GLU A 21 -7.43 -5.81 -2.04
CA GLU A 21 -7.06 -6.05 -0.64
C GLU A 21 -6.94 -4.76 0.16
N PHE A 22 -6.35 -3.70 -0.43
CA PHE A 22 -6.32 -2.36 0.16
C PHE A 22 -7.72 -1.83 0.43
N THR A 23 -8.58 -1.86 -0.59
CA THR A 23 -9.96 -1.34 -0.48
C THR A 23 -10.74 -2.10 0.58
N ALA A 24 -10.61 -3.42 0.62
CA ALA A 24 -11.28 -4.26 1.60
C ALA A 24 -10.75 -4.02 3.03
N ALA A 25 -9.44 -3.85 3.21
CA ALA A 25 -8.85 -3.55 4.52
C ALA A 25 -9.29 -2.18 5.05
N LEU A 26 -9.30 -1.15 4.21
CA LEU A 26 -9.77 0.19 4.55
C LEU A 26 -11.26 0.19 4.91
N ALA A 27 -12.10 -0.45 4.10
CA ALA A 27 -13.53 -0.58 4.34
C ALA A 27 -13.84 -1.22 5.69
N ARG A 28 -13.08 -2.26 6.07
CA ARG A 28 -13.20 -2.92 7.38
C ARG A 28 -12.80 -1.99 8.52
N ALA A 29 -11.64 -1.34 8.44
CA ALA A 29 -11.15 -0.45 9.50
C ALA A 29 -12.10 0.75 9.74
N MET A 30 -12.67 1.30 8.67
CA MET A 30 -13.63 2.41 8.77
C MET A 30 -15.08 2.00 9.09
N HIS A 31 -15.36 0.70 9.23
CA HIS A 31 -16.73 0.18 9.39
C HIS A 31 -17.68 0.61 8.24
N ARG A 32 -17.16 0.75 7.01
CA ARG A 32 -17.92 1.17 5.82
C ARG A 32 -17.71 0.17 4.67
N PRO A 33 -18.66 -0.74 4.40
CA PRO A 33 -18.47 -1.81 3.42
C PRO A 33 -18.31 -1.27 1.99
N ALA A 34 -17.30 -1.74 1.27
CA ALA A 34 -17.04 -1.43 -0.14
C ALA A 34 -17.69 -2.49 -1.05
N LEU A 35 -19.01 -2.39 -1.26
CA LEU A 35 -19.81 -3.44 -1.94
C LEU A 35 -19.70 -3.42 -3.47
N PHE A 36 -19.37 -2.28 -4.06
CA PHE A 36 -19.33 -2.11 -5.52
C PHE A 36 -17.98 -1.54 -5.96
N PRO A 37 -17.36 -2.09 -7.02
CA PRO A 37 -16.16 -1.51 -7.60
C PRO A 37 -16.46 -0.14 -8.20
N VAL A 38 -15.55 0.81 -8.01
CA VAL A 38 -15.67 2.14 -8.63
C VAL A 38 -15.39 2.02 -10.13
N PRO A 39 -16.27 2.49 -11.02
CA PRO A 39 -16.01 2.47 -12.45
C PRO A 39 -14.75 3.28 -12.81
N ALA A 40 -13.97 2.77 -13.77
CA ALA A 40 -12.74 3.44 -14.20
C ALA A 40 -12.97 4.88 -14.69
N ILE A 41 -14.11 5.16 -15.34
CA ILE A 41 -14.49 6.52 -15.78
C ILE A 41 -14.66 7.47 -14.59
N ALA A 42 -15.26 7.00 -13.48
CA ALA A 42 -15.42 7.82 -12.28
C ALA A 42 -14.07 8.17 -11.66
N LEU A 43 -13.12 7.21 -11.62
CA LEU A 43 -11.74 7.46 -11.19
C LEU A 43 -11.03 8.46 -12.13
N LYS A 44 -11.20 8.31 -13.45
CA LYS A 44 -10.64 9.23 -14.46
C LYS A 44 -11.15 10.67 -14.29
N ILE A 45 -12.42 10.84 -13.98
CA ILE A 45 -13.02 12.17 -13.76
C ILE A 45 -12.50 12.76 -12.44
N ALA A 46 -12.47 11.97 -11.35
CA ALA A 46 -12.07 12.45 -10.04
C ALA A 46 -10.58 12.81 -9.95
N PHE A 47 -9.71 12.01 -10.59
CA PHE A 47 -8.25 12.16 -10.54
C PHE A 47 -7.65 12.78 -11.81
N GLY A 48 -8.45 13.09 -12.84
CA GLY A 48 -7.99 13.65 -14.11
C GLY A 48 -7.01 12.75 -14.86
N GLY A 49 -6.00 13.36 -15.49
CA GLY A 49 -4.94 12.65 -16.23
C GLY A 49 -4.01 11.77 -15.37
N PHE A 50 -4.13 11.83 -14.03
CA PHE A 50 -3.37 11.01 -13.09
C PHE A 50 -3.90 9.57 -12.96
N SER A 51 -5.03 9.29 -13.59
CA SER A 51 -5.72 8.01 -13.54
C SER A 51 -4.97 6.87 -14.22
N GLU A 52 -4.19 7.12 -15.26
CA GLU A 52 -3.41 6.07 -15.94
C GLU A 52 -2.29 5.53 -15.05
N GLU A 53 -1.62 6.40 -14.27
CA GLU A 53 -0.58 5.97 -13.32
C GLU A 53 -1.19 5.15 -12.16
N MET A 54 -2.40 5.49 -11.68
CA MET A 54 -3.11 4.73 -10.64
C MET A 54 -3.63 3.37 -11.11
N LEU A 55 -3.92 3.22 -12.41
CA LEU A 55 -4.33 1.94 -12.98
C LEU A 55 -3.14 0.98 -13.17
N GLY A 56 -1.90 1.51 -13.14
CA GLY A 56 -0.69 0.71 -13.15
C GLY A 56 -0.50 -0.03 -11.82
N SER A 57 -0.43 -1.35 -11.85
CA SER A 57 0.02 -2.16 -10.72
C SER A 57 1.48 -2.57 -10.92
N LYS A 58 2.35 -2.26 -9.95
CA LYS A 58 3.74 -2.71 -9.93
C LYS A 58 4.00 -3.50 -8.64
N LYS A 59 4.30 -4.79 -8.78
CA LYS A 59 4.75 -5.63 -7.66
C LYS A 59 6.25 -5.42 -7.46
N VAL A 60 6.62 -4.60 -6.47
CA VAL A 60 8.02 -4.26 -6.16
C VAL A 60 8.39 -4.78 -4.78
N LEU A 61 9.47 -5.56 -4.69
CA LEU A 61 9.94 -6.16 -3.44
C LEU A 61 11.09 -5.35 -2.80
N PRO A 62 11.15 -5.28 -1.46
CA PRO A 62 12.18 -4.56 -0.73
C PRO A 62 13.43 -5.44 -0.49
N GLU A 63 14.04 -5.96 -1.55
CA GLU A 63 15.14 -6.93 -1.47
C GLU A 63 16.33 -6.45 -0.61
N ALA A 64 16.72 -5.18 -0.75
CA ALA A 64 17.80 -4.60 0.05
C ALA A 64 17.48 -4.55 1.55
N LEU A 65 16.22 -4.23 1.91
CA LEU A 65 15.78 -4.21 3.31
C LEU A 65 15.72 -5.62 3.88
N LEU A 66 15.18 -6.57 3.11
CA LEU A 66 15.15 -7.99 3.49
C LEU A 66 16.56 -8.55 3.73
N ALA A 67 17.49 -8.29 2.81
CA ALA A 67 18.88 -8.73 2.92
C ALA A 67 19.62 -8.10 4.12
N SER A 68 19.24 -6.89 4.51
CA SER A 68 19.82 -6.20 5.66
C SER A 68 19.31 -6.69 7.02
N GLY A 69 18.27 -7.52 7.05
CA GLY A 69 17.60 -7.92 8.28
C GLY A 69 16.71 -6.82 8.88
N PHE A 70 16.27 -5.86 8.07
CA PHE A 70 15.35 -4.82 8.51
C PHE A 70 14.05 -5.44 9.04
N THR A 71 13.61 -4.98 10.22
CA THR A 71 12.36 -5.42 10.84
C THR A 71 11.24 -4.45 10.48
N PHE A 72 10.17 -4.97 9.87
CA PHE A 72 9.02 -4.17 9.48
C PHE A 72 7.99 -4.18 10.61
N ASP A 73 7.61 -3.00 11.11
CA ASP A 73 6.54 -2.87 12.10
C ASP A 73 5.17 -3.33 11.53
N TYR A 74 4.95 -3.05 10.25
CA TYR A 74 3.74 -3.41 9.53
C TYR A 74 4.08 -4.20 8.25
N PRO A 75 4.42 -5.49 8.35
CA PRO A 75 4.76 -6.31 7.19
C PRO A 75 3.54 -6.63 6.33
N HIS A 76 2.33 -6.40 6.81
CA HIS A 76 1.08 -6.59 6.06
C HIS A 76 0.24 -5.31 6.08
N LEU A 77 -0.43 -5.04 4.97
CA LEU A 77 -1.23 -3.84 4.77
C LEU A 77 -2.32 -3.63 5.82
N GLY A 78 -2.99 -4.71 6.25
CA GLY A 78 -4.10 -4.64 7.21
C GLY A 78 -3.69 -4.00 8.53
N GLY A 79 -2.52 -4.36 9.08
CA GLY A 79 -2.05 -3.81 10.35
C GLY A 79 -1.76 -2.30 10.26
N ALA A 80 -1.13 -1.86 9.16
CA ALA A 80 -0.87 -0.44 8.91
C ALA A 80 -2.17 0.37 8.79
N ILE A 81 -3.16 -0.13 8.06
CA ILE A 81 -4.43 0.57 7.88
C ILE A 81 -5.18 0.71 9.20
N SER A 82 -5.28 -0.35 10.00
CA SER A 82 -5.94 -0.27 11.31
C SER A 82 -5.27 0.76 12.21
N ALA A 83 -3.95 0.71 12.33
CA ALA A 83 -3.20 1.65 13.16
C ALA A 83 -3.40 3.12 12.73
N LEU A 84 -3.47 3.38 11.42
CA LEU A 84 -3.70 4.73 10.89
C LEU A 84 -5.13 5.21 11.12
N VAL A 85 -6.14 4.35 11.00
CA VAL A 85 -7.54 4.74 11.24
C VAL A 85 -7.78 4.99 12.73
N ASP A 86 -7.22 4.15 13.60
CA ASP A 86 -7.32 4.29 15.05
C ASP A 86 -6.63 5.58 15.53
N ALA A 87 -5.47 5.94 14.95
CA ALA A 87 -4.74 7.16 15.30
C ALA A 87 -5.45 8.47 14.92
N GLN A 88 -6.47 8.40 14.05
CA GLN A 88 -7.22 9.56 13.55
C GLN A 88 -8.56 9.76 14.29
N SER A 89 -8.89 8.89 15.25
CA SER A 89 -10.12 8.92 16.06
C SER A 89 -9.88 9.59 17.41
#